data_AF-A0A3S4KD27-F1
#
_entry.id   AF-A0A3S4KD27-F1
#
_cell.length_a   1.000
_cell.length_b   1.000
_cell.length_c   1.000
_cell.angle_alpha   90.00
_cell.angle_beta   90.00
_cell.angle_gamma   90.00
#
_symmetry.space_group_name_H-M   'P 1'
#
loop_
_entity.id
_entity.type
_entity.pdbx_description
1 polymer ?
#
loop_
_entity_poly.entity_id
_entity_poly.type
_entity_poly.pdbx_seq_one_letter_code
_entity_poly.pdbx_strand_id
1 'polypeptide(L)'
;MSRRGFSLAEALIAMAIGSLLLMGACRFLPALQRHILRQGEQLALENELWQRVHAVGKHLQRAGYCRGACGGAGLELAAGGECLIVRWDANSNGRWETSPAAAAESTGFRLRDGALETLRGASDCRGGGWEKITNPAAIGGDALLGTTSGHPGLRAGAERDAGGALRATDGPDERG
;
A
#
# COMPACT_ATOMS: atom_id res chain seq x y z
N MET A 1 -52.36 -24.62 43.82
CA MET A 1 -51.65 -23.69 42.90
C MET A 1 -52.37 -22.36 42.89
N SER A 2 -51.89 -21.38 43.68
CA SER A 2 -52.54 -20.08 43.81
C SER A 2 -52.03 -19.14 42.71
N ARG A 3 -52.86 -18.85 41.69
CA ARG A 3 -52.57 -17.81 40.71
C ARG A 3 -52.80 -16.45 41.37
N ARG A 4 -51.73 -15.77 41.78
CA ARG A 4 -51.78 -14.36 42.16
C ARG A 4 -51.80 -13.54 40.86
N GLY A 5 -52.88 -12.80 40.63
CA GLY A 5 -52.98 -11.86 39.51
C GLY A 5 -52.11 -10.62 39.75
N PHE A 6 -51.77 -9.92 38.68
CA PHE A 6 -51.03 -8.66 38.75
C PHE A 6 -51.87 -7.57 39.42
N SER A 7 -51.26 -6.81 40.33
CA SER A 7 -51.88 -5.60 40.88
C SER A 7 -51.90 -4.49 39.82
N LEU A 8 -52.95 -3.66 39.81
CA LEU A 8 -53.07 -2.52 38.90
C LEU A 8 -51.86 -1.56 39.04
N ALA A 9 -51.42 -1.30 40.28
CA ALA A 9 -50.24 -0.46 40.53
C ALA A 9 -48.96 -1.09 39.95
N GLU A 10 -48.84 -2.41 40.03
CA GLU A 10 -47.70 -3.17 39.53
C GLU A 10 -47.64 -3.16 37.99
N ALA A 11 -48.81 -3.26 37.32
CA ALA A 11 -48.92 -3.11 35.88
C ALA A 11 -48.58 -1.69 35.40
N LEU A 12 -49.00 -0.66 36.14
CA LEU A 12 -48.67 0.74 35.84
C LEU A 12 -47.17 1.01 36.00
N ILE A 13 -46.54 0.50 37.06
CA ILE A 13 -45.10 0.62 37.27
C ILE A 13 -44.34 -0.10 36.15
N ALA A 14 -44.76 -1.32 35.79
CA ALA A 14 -44.14 -2.09 34.71
C ALA A 14 -44.23 -1.38 33.35
N MET A 15 -45.41 -0.82 33.01
CA MET A 15 -45.58 -0.05 31.77
C MET A 15 -44.77 1.25 31.77
N ALA A 16 -44.69 1.96 32.91
CA ALA A 16 -43.89 3.16 33.04
C ALA A 16 -42.41 2.86 32.77
N ILE A 17 -41.85 1.84 33.44
CA ILE A 17 -40.46 1.40 33.25
C ILE A 17 -40.21 0.93 31.81
N GLY A 18 -41.11 0.11 31.26
CA GLY A 18 -40.99 -0.39 29.88
C GLY A 18 -40.95 0.73 28.84
N SER A 19 -41.77 1.77 29.02
CA SER A 19 -41.80 2.93 28.11
C SER A 19 -40.51 3.75 28.17
N LEU A 20 -39.95 3.94 29.37
CA LEU A 20 -38.66 4.62 29.60
C LEU A 20 -37.52 3.85 28.92
N LEU A 21 -37.48 2.53 29.09
CA LEU A 21 -36.48 1.68 28.44
C LEU A 21 -36.61 1.70 26.92
N LEU A 22 -37.83 1.62 26.39
CA LEU A 22 -38.07 1.64 24.94
C LEU A 22 -37.66 2.99 24.33
N MET A 23 -38.01 4.10 24.98
CA MET A 23 -37.56 5.43 24.55
C MET A 23 -36.02 5.57 24.58
N GLY A 24 -35.36 5.02 25.60
CA GLY A 24 -33.90 4.96 25.66
C GLY A 24 -33.29 4.20 24.48
N ALA A 25 -33.82 3.01 24.19
CA ALA A 25 -33.40 2.19 23.06
C ALA A 25 -33.61 2.90 21.71
N CYS A 26 -34.75 3.57 21.52
CA CYS A 26 -35.06 4.32 20.30
C CYS A 26 -34.10 5.49 20.04
N ARG A 27 -33.49 6.08 21.08
CA ARG A 27 -32.46 7.12 20.90
C ARG A 27 -31.06 6.54 20.75
N PHE A 28 -30.78 5.43 21.43
CA PHE A 28 -29.46 4.82 21.46
C PHE A 28 -29.12 4.04 20.18
N LEU A 29 -30.02 3.19 19.67
CA LEU A 29 -29.80 2.40 18.45
C LEU A 29 -29.36 3.25 17.23
N PRO A 30 -30.06 4.34 16.87
CA PRO A 30 -29.68 5.14 15.70
C PRO A 30 -28.38 5.91 15.89
N ALA A 31 -27.96 6.17 17.14
CA ALA A 31 -26.65 6.75 17.43
C ALA A 31 -25.54 5.69 17.24
N LEU A 32 -25.78 4.47 17.72
CA LEU A 32 -24.84 3.36 17.56
C LEU A 32 -24.68 2.96 16.08
N GLN A 33 -25.76 2.85 15.32
CA GLN A 33 -25.70 2.55 13.88
C GLN A 33 -24.86 3.58 13.11
N ARG A 34 -25.02 4.88 13.43
CA ARG A 34 -24.21 5.95 12.83
C ARG A 34 -22.74 5.81 13.17
N HIS A 35 -22.40 5.41 14.39
CA HIS A 35 -21.01 5.17 14.76
C HIS A 35 -20.43 3.94 14.07
N ILE A 36 -21.17 2.83 14.01
CA ILE A 36 -20.74 1.61 13.32
C ILE A 36 -20.50 1.88 11.83
N LEU A 37 -21.40 2.61 11.17
CA LEU A 37 -21.23 2.97 9.75
C LEU A 37 -19.98 3.82 9.53
N ARG A 38 -19.78 4.88 10.33
CA ARG A 38 -18.60 5.75 10.23
C ARG A 38 -17.30 4.98 10.51
N GLN A 39 -17.32 4.08 11.49
CA GLN A 39 -16.17 3.21 11.78
C GLN A 39 -15.89 2.23 10.65
N GLY A 40 -16.93 1.64 10.04
CA GLY A 40 -16.80 0.76 8.89
C GLY A 40 -16.21 1.45 7.67
N GLU A 41 -16.61 2.70 7.40
CA GLU A 41 -16.04 3.52 6.33
C GLU A 41 -14.54 3.77 6.56
N GLN A 42 -14.13 4.09 7.80
CA GLN A 42 -12.72 4.28 8.14
C GLN A 42 -11.92 2.98 7.98
N LEU A 43 -12.46 1.86 8.45
CA LEU A 43 -11.81 0.55 8.35
C LEU A 43 -11.63 0.09 6.89
N ALA A 44 -12.58 0.42 6.01
CA ALA A 44 -12.49 0.11 4.59
C ALA A 44 -11.33 0.85 3.92
N LEU A 45 -11.13 2.13 4.24
CA LEU A 45 -10.00 2.93 3.75
C LEU A 45 -8.66 2.36 4.22
N GLU A 46 -8.56 1.98 5.50
CA GLU A 46 -7.35 1.35 6.06
C GLU A 46 -7.01 0.03 5.36
N ASN A 47 -8.01 -0.82 5.11
CA ASN A 47 -7.79 -2.11 4.46
C ASN A 47 -7.31 -1.93 3.01
N GLU A 48 -7.78 -0.88 2.33
CA GLU A 48 -7.32 -0.54 0.98
C GLU A 48 -5.85 -0.10 0.98
N LEU A 49 -5.41 0.69 1.97
CA LEU A 49 -4.00 1.05 2.16
C LEU A 49 -3.13 -0.17 2.47
N TRP A 50 -3.61 -1.07 3.34
CA TRP A 50 -2.88 -2.29 3.71
C TRP A 50 -2.68 -3.24 2.54
N GLN A 51 -3.70 -3.43 1.69
CA GLN A 51 -3.58 -4.27 0.50
C GLN A 51 -2.50 -3.75 -0.47
N ARG A 52 -2.33 -2.42 -0.56
CA ARG A 52 -1.34 -1.78 -1.44
C ARG A 52 0.09 -1.93 -0.94
N VAL A 53 0.32 -1.69 0.35
CA VAL A 53 1.67 -1.80 0.95
C VAL A 53 2.11 -3.26 1.03
N HIS A 54 1.19 -4.20 1.26
CA HIS A 54 1.53 -5.61 1.40
C HIS A 54 2.06 -6.23 0.08
N ALA A 55 1.60 -5.74 -1.09
CA ALA A 55 2.11 -6.18 -2.38
C ALA A 55 3.60 -5.80 -2.54
N VAL A 56 3.94 -4.53 -2.26
CA VAL A 56 5.33 -4.05 -2.30
C VAL A 56 6.18 -4.72 -1.21
N GLY A 57 5.63 -4.86 0.00
CA GLY A 57 6.31 -5.46 1.15
C GLY A 57 6.80 -6.87 0.86
N LYS A 58 5.98 -7.72 0.23
CA LYS A 58 6.39 -9.09 -0.16
C LYS A 58 7.59 -9.09 -1.11
N HIS A 59 7.64 -8.14 -2.04
CA HIS A 59 8.75 -7.99 -2.96
C HIS A 59 10.00 -7.44 -2.26
N LEU A 60 9.83 -6.54 -1.30
CA LEU A 60 10.91 -5.97 -0.50
C LEU A 60 11.56 -7.00 0.43
N GLN A 61 10.76 -7.88 1.04
CA GLN A 61 11.23 -8.94 1.95
C GLN A 61 12.19 -9.94 1.28
N ARG A 62 12.10 -10.12 -0.04
CA ARG A 62 13.00 -10.99 -0.83
C ARG A 62 14.11 -10.23 -1.54
N ALA A 63 14.11 -8.90 -1.48
CA ALA A 63 15.04 -8.08 -2.23
C ALA A 63 16.48 -8.41 -1.83
N GLY A 64 17.35 -8.61 -2.82
CA GLY A 64 18.74 -8.98 -2.61
C GLY A 64 19.00 -10.46 -2.32
N TYR A 65 17.99 -11.32 -2.29
CA TYR A 65 18.25 -12.76 -2.27
C TYR A 65 19.03 -13.17 -3.53
N CYS A 66 20.13 -13.89 -3.33
CA CYS A 66 20.96 -14.46 -4.38
C CYS A 66 21.61 -15.76 -3.90
N ARG A 67 21.60 -16.80 -4.74
CA ARG A 67 22.39 -18.02 -4.45
C ARG A 67 23.86 -17.79 -4.81
N GLY A 68 24.64 -17.27 -3.86
CA GLY A 68 26.05 -16.95 -4.05
C GLY A 68 26.26 -15.44 -4.12
N ALA A 69 27.03 -14.97 -5.11
CA ALA A 69 27.34 -13.56 -5.28
C ALA A 69 26.77 -13.04 -6.62
N CYS A 70 25.61 -12.40 -6.55
CA CYS A 70 25.03 -11.66 -7.67
C CYS A 70 25.64 -10.25 -7.69
N GLY A 71 26.02 -9.77 -8.88
CA GLY A 71 26.55 -8.42 -9.06
C GLY A 71 25.44 -7.38 -9.06
N GLY A 72 25.58 -6.35 -8.22
CA GLY A 72 24.70 -5.17 -8.21
C GLY A 72 23.92 -5.00 -6.90
N ALA A 73 22.99 -4.04 -6.89
CA ALA A 73 22.12 -3.79 -5.75
C ALA A 73 20.85 -4.63 -5.85
N GLY A 74 20.49 -5.30 -4.75
CA GLY A 74 19.26 -6.08 -4.64
C GLY A 74 18.01 -5.19 -4.53
N LEU A 75 18.21 -3.95 -4.12
CA LEU A 75 17.20 -2.91 -4.08
C LEU A 75 17.82 -1.56 -4.48
N GLU A 76 17.18 -0.90 -5.42
CA GLU A 76 17.54 0.42 -5.91
C GLU A 76 16.36 1.38 -5.70
N LEU A 77 16.61 2.54 -5.11
CA LEU A 77 15.62 3.60 -4.93
C LEU A 77 15.98 4.79 -5.81
N ALA A 78 15.05 5.26 -6.63
CA ALA A 78 15.24 6.40 -7.52
C ALA A 78 14.16 7.47 -7.29
N ALA A 79 14.28 8.61 -7.98
CA ALA A 79 13.30 9.70 -7.92
C ALA A 79 12.96 10.15 -6.48
N GLY A 80 13.96 10.25 -5.61
CA GLY A 80 13.75 10.66 -4.21
C GLY A 80 12.95 9.67 -3.36
N GLY A 81 12.80 8.41 -3.82
CA GLY A 81 12.06 7.36 -3.12
C GLY A 81 10.74 6.97 -3.78
N GLU A 82 10.26 7.72 -4.79
CA GLU A 82 8.98 7.46 -5.46
C GLU A 82 9.02 6.28 -6.44
N CYS A 83 10.21 5.77 -6.73
CA CYS A 83 10.40 4.56 -7.51
C CYS A 83 11.41 3.63 -6.83
N LEU A 84 11.09 2.35 -6.83
CA LEU A 84 11.92 1.28 -6.28
C LEU A 84 12.05 0.14 -7.28
N ILE A 85 13.25 -0.39 -7.44
CA ILE A 85 13.53 -1.58 -8.25
C ILE A 85 14.09 -2.64 -7.32
N VAL A 86 13.37 -3.74 -7.17
CA VAL A 86 13.82 -4.92 -6.42
C VAL A 86 14.36 -5.97 -7.37
N ARG A 87 15.37 -6.71 -6.92
CA ARG A 87 15.98 -7.83 -7.64
C ARG A 87 16.15 -9.01 -6.68
N TRP A 88 15.83 -10.21 -7.13
CA TRP A 88 16.06 -11.43 -6.36
C TRP A 88 16.21 -12.63 -7.30
N ASP A 89 17.13 -13.54 -6.98
CA ASP A 89 17.38 -14.78 -7.71
C ASP A 89 16.22 -15.77 -7.47
N ALA A 90 15.24 -15.79 -8.37
CA ALA A 90 14.02 -16.57 -8.26
C ALA A 90 14.26 -18.05 -8.54
N ASN A 91 15.17 -18.37 -9.47
CA ASN A 91 15.50 -19.74 -9.85
C ASN A 91 16.70 -20.32 -9.10
N SER A 92 17.36 -19.52 -8.26
CA SER A 92 18.52 -19.88 -7.45
C SER A 92 19.71 -20.38 -8.29
N ASN A 93 20.00 -19.73 -9.42
CA ASN A 93 21.14 -20.07 -10.28
C ASN A 93 22.39 -19.18 -10.04
N GLY A 94 22.30 -18.22 -9.12
CA GLY A 94 23.41 -17.33 -8.73
C GLY A 94 23.64 -16.13 -9.64
N ARG A 95 22.68 -15.79 -10.51
CA ARG A 95 22.66 -14.56 -11.30
C ARG A 95 21.24 -14.00 -11.31
N TRP A 96 21.10 -12.68 -11.53
CA TRP A 96 19.80 -12.09 -11.78
C TRP A 96 19.53 -12.07 -13.28
N GLU A 97 18.49 -12.75 -13.72
CA GLU A 97 18.03 -12.67 -15.10
C GLU A 97 17.45 -11.28 -15.41
N THR A 98 17.89 -10.67 -16.51
CA THR A 98 17.30 -9.43 -17.05
C THR A 98 16.50 -9.69 -18.33
N SER A 99 16.69 -10.84 -18.96
CA SER A 99 16.06 -11.23 -20.21
C SER A 99 15.87 -12.75 -20.27
N PRO A 100 14.79 -13.25 -20.90
CA PRO A 100 13.64 -12.50 -21.43
C PRO A 100 12.79 -11.88 -20.32
N ALA A 101 11.98 -10.86 -20.63
CA ALA A 101 11.17 -10.15 -19.63
C ALA A 101 10.30 -11.08 -18.75
N ALA A 102 9.83 -12.20 -19.29
CA ALA A 102 9.08 -13.21 -18.54
C ALA A 102 9.91 -13.93 -17.46
N ALA A 103 11.21 -14.07 -17.69
CA ALA A 103 12.17 -14.65 -16.75
C ALA A 103 12.95 -13.58 -15.97
N ALA A 104 12.68 -12.29 -16.22
CA ALA A 104 13.40 -11.22 -15.55
C ALA A 104 13.13 -11.23 -14.05
N GLU A 105 14.21 -11.19 -13.30
CA GLU A 105 14.30 -11.28 -11.85
C GLU A 105 14.37 -9.91 -11.18
N SER A 106 14.05 -8.87 -11.94
CA SER A 106 13.79 -7.53 -11.42
C SER A 106 12.30 -7.19 -11.45
N THR A 107 11.86 -6.39 -10.49
CA THR A 107 10.52 -5.78 -10.50
C THR A 107 10.62 -4.35 -10.02
N GLY A 108 10.12 -3.42 -10.82
CA GLY A 108 10.00 -2.02 -10.48
C GLY A 108 8.61 -1.71 -9.90
N PHE A 109 8.56 -0.80 -8.95
CA PHE A 109 7.34 -0.15 -8.49
C PHE A 109 7.55 1.35 -8.50
N ARG A 110 6.56 2.11 -8.98
CA ARG A 110 6.60 3.58 -8.92
C ARG A 110 5.22 4.15 -8.62
N LEU A 111 5.20 5.29 -7.94
CA LEU A 111 3.99 6.07 -7.77
C LEU A 111 3.92 7.14 -8.87
N ARG A 112 2.83 7.15 -9.65
CA ARG A 112 2.60 8.16 -10.70
C ARG A 112 1.12 8.51 -10.76
N ASP A 113 0.79 9.80 -10.75
CA ASP A 113 -0.58 10.30 -10.83
C ASP A 113 -1.53 9.67 -9.80
N GLY A 114 -1.03 9.42 -8.59
CA GLY A 114 -1.81 8.74 -7.54
C GLY A 114 -2.11 7.28 -7.87
N ALA A 115 -1.39 6.63 -8.76
CA ALA A 115 -1.50 5.19 -9.00
C ALA A 115 -0.15 4.51 -8.72
N LEU A 116 -0.18 3.42 -7.97
CA LEU A 116 0.97 2.53 -7.86
C LEU A 116 1.03 1.69 -9.14
N GLU A 117 2.15 1.78 -9.83
CA GLU A 117 2.43 1.05 -11.05
C GLU A 117 3.54 0.03 -10.80
N THR A 118 3.47 -1.13 -11.47
CA THR A 118 4.48 -2.19 -11.41
C THR A 118 5.01 -2.53 -12.79
N LEU A 119 6.27 -2.95 -12.88
CA LEU A 119 6.89 -3.42 -14.11
C LEU A 119 7.84 -4.58 -13.82
N ARG A 120 7.55 -5.76 -14.37
CA ARG A 120 8.50 -6.88 -14.36
C ARG A 120 9.63 -6.59 -15.35
N GLY A 121 10.87 -6.87 -14.95
CA GLY A 121 12.05 -6.61 -15.77
C GLY A 121 12.44 -5.14 -15.84
N ALA A 122 11.96 -4.30 -14.92
CA ALA A 122 12.35 -2.89 -14.87
C ALA A 122 13.87 -2.76 -14.67
N SER A 123 14.51 -2.06 -15.61
CA SER A 123 15.91 -1.62 -15.52
C SER A 123 16.04 -0.21 -14.95
N ASP A 124 15.04 0.63 -15.21
CA ASP A 124 14.95 2.00 -14.75
C ASP A 124 13.49 2.37 -14.43
N CYS A 125 13.31 3.57 -13.87
CA CYS A 125 12.01 4.10 -13.46
C CYS A 125 11.30 4.93 -14.54
N ARG A 126 11.98 5.14 -15.68
CA ARG A 126 11.52 5.93 -16.82
C ARG A 126 10.82 4.99 -17.82
N GLY A 127 10.27 5.54 -18.90
CA GLY A 127 9.61 4.74 -19.94
C GLY A 127 8.20 4.23 -19.62
N GLY A 128 7.69 3.43 -20.56
CA GLY A 128 6.34 2.86 -20.60
C GLY A 128 6.29 1.36 -20.28
N GLY A 129 5.12 0.74 -20.43
CA GLY A 129 4.90 -0.68 -20.13
C GLY A 129 4.54 -0.99 -18.68
N TRP A 130 4.37 0.04 -17.85
CA TRP A 130 4.00 -0.08 -16.45
C TRP A 130 2.51 -0.45 -16.31
N GLU A 131 2.23 -1.44 -15.47
CA GLU A 131 0.89 -1.90 -15.17
C GLU A 131 0.37 -1.22 -13.90
N LYS A 132 -0.81 -0.58 -13.99
CA LYS A 132 -1.46 0.04 -12.83
C LYS A 132 -2.07 -1.05 -11.96
N ILE A 133 -1.55 -1.19 -10.74
CA ILE A 133 -2.07 -2.14 -9.75
C ILE A 133 -2.98 -1.47 -8.72
N THR A 134 -3.25 -0.18 -8.88
CA THR A 134 -4.13 0.59 -7.98
C THR A 134 -4.93 1.64 -8.77
N ASN A 135 -6.14 1.95 -8.30
CA ASN A 135 -7.01 2.99 -8.88
C ASN A 135 -6.58 4.39 -8.39
N PRO A 136 -6.37 5.38 -9.27
CA PRO A 136 -5.98 6.75 -8.90
C PRO A 136 -6.97 7.47 -7.99
N ALA A 137 -8.26 7.12 -8.02
CA ALA A 137 -9.27 7.71 -7.14
C ALA A 137 -9.08 7.34 -5.66
N ALA A 138 -8.17 6.39 -5.38
CA ALA A 138 -8.06 5.78 -4.07
C ALA A 138 -6.74 6.13 -3.35
N ILE A 139 -5.79 6.77 -4.02
CA ILE A 139 -4.54 7.27 -3.42
C ILE A 139 -4.67 8.80 -3.34
N GLY A 140 -5.28 9.28 -2.27
CA GLY A 140 -5.27 10.69 -1.94
C GLY A 140 -3.88 11.10 -1.50
N GLY A 141 -3.06 11.67 -2.39
CA GLY A 141 -1.88 12.47 -2.02
C GLY A 141 -0.73 11.79 -1.26
N ASP A 142 -0.77 10.48 -1.02
CA ASP A 142 0.26 9.78 -0.25
C ASP A 142 1.49 9.48 -1.13
N ALA A 143 2.63 10.09 -0.78
CA ALA A 143 3.90 9.86 -1.44
C ALA A 143 4.52 8.52 -1.02
N LEU A 144 5.04 7.75 -1.99
CA LEU A 144 5.86 6.58 -1.69
C LEU A 144 7.26 7.09 -1.29
N LEU A 145 7.52 7.14 0.01
CA LEU A 145 8.81 7.57 0.56
C LEU A 145 9.58 6.35 1.05
N GLY A 146 10.48 5.83 0.21
CA GLY A 146 11.45 4.81 0.60
C GLY A 146 12.76 5.45 1.08
N THR A 147 13.27 5.02 2.25
CA THR A 147 14.59 5.43 2.75
C THR A 147 15.50 4.21 2.87
N THR A 148 16.80 4.37 2.58
CA THR A 148 17.78 3.30 2.76
C THR A 148 18.45 3.39 4.12
N SER A 149 18.41 2.30 4.88
CA SER A 149 19.17 2.17 6.13
C SER A 149 20.48 1.45 5.85
N GLY A 150 21.48 2.14 5.29
CA GLY A 150 22.91 1.76 5.29
C GLY A 150 23.33 0.31 5.01
N HIS A 151 22.51 -0.52 4.35
CA HIS A 151 22.78 -1.95 4.18
C HIS A 151 23.57 -2.21 2.88
N PRO A 152 24.60 -3.08 2.88
CA PRO A 152 25.47 -3.32 1.71
C PRO A 152 24.76 -3.82 0.43
N GLY A 153 23.51 -4.28 0.54
CA GLY A 153 22.68 -4.71 -0.60
C GLY A 153 21.72 -3.65 -1.16
N LEU A 154 21.63 -2.46 -0.53
CA LEU A 154 20.75 -1.36 -0.95
C LEU A 154 21.57 -0.23 -1.60
N ARG A 155 21.09 0.28 -2.73
CA ARG A 155 21.60 1.53 -3.31
C ARG A 155 20.52 2.59 -3.36
N ALA A 156 20.81 3.75 -2.78
CA ALA A 156 20.06 4.96 -3.08
C ALA A 156 20.61 5.52 -4.40
N GLY A 157 19.76 5.63 -5.42
CA GLY A 157 20.01 6.38 -6.63
C GLY A 157 20.02 7.87 -6.30
N ALA A 158 21.15 8.32 -5.76
CA ALA A 158 21.46 9.73 -5.62
C ALA A 158 22.11 10.21 -6.91
N GLU A 159 21.33 10.75 -7.85
CA GLU A 159 21.90 11.64 -8.85
C GLU A 159 22.00 13.03 -8.18
N ARG A 160 23.11 13.23 -7.46
CA ARG A 160 23.61 14.57 -7.14
C ARG A 160 24.80 14.81 -8.04
N ASP A 161 24.63 15.65 -9.07
CA ASP A 161 25.77 16.24 -9.74
C ASP A 161 26.58 17.08 -8.74
N ALA A 162 27.89 17.09 -8.92
CA ALA A 162 28.87 17.79 -8.08
C ALA A 162 28.76 19.34 -8.12
N GLY A 163 27.60 19.89 -8.45
CA GLY A 163 27.36 21.32 -8.63
C GLY A 163 25.88 21.72 -8.61
N GLY A 164 25.02 21.09 -7.79
CA GLY A 164 23.81 21.73 -7.24
C GLY A 164 22.85 22.49 -8.17
N ALA A 165 22.73 22.15 -9.46
CA ALA A 165 21.76 22.78 -10.37
C ALA A 165 21.15 21.75 -11.32
N LEU A 166 19.80 21.64 -11.32
CA LEU A 166 19.05 20.82 -12.27
C LEU A 166 19.23 21.37 -13.69
N ARG A 167 19.69 20.54 -14.63
CA ARG A 167 19.55 20.82 -16.05
C ARG A 167 18.88 19.63 -16.75
N ALA A 168 17.79 19.92 -17.45
CA ALA A 168 17.17 18.99 -18.38
C ALA A 168 18.13 18.78 -19.56
N THR A 169 18.60 17.55 -19.77
CA THR A 169 19.34 17.20 -20.97
C THR A 169 18.38 16.63 -22.00
N ASP A 170 18.30 17.38 -23.09
CA ASP A 170 17.71 17.03 -24.39
C ASP A 170 18.28 15.71 -24.92
N GLY A 171 17.46 14.93 -25.61
CA GLY A 171 17.84 13.65 -26.20
C GLY A 171 18.73 13.83 -27.44
N PRO A 172 19.53 12.81 -27.84
CA PRO A 172 20.37 12.94 -29.01
C PRO A 172 19.54 12.86 -30.31
N ASP A 173 19.77 13.83 -31.18
CA ASP A 173 19.36 13.95 -32.58
C ASP A 173 19.97 12.79 -33.39
N GLU A 174 19.13 11.87 -33.87
CA GLU A 174 19.52 10.82 -34.83
C GLU A 174 19.50 11.41 -36.25
N ARG A 175 20.65 11.93 -36.68
CA ARG A 175 20.98 12.12 -38.11
C ARG A 175 22.35 11.55 -38.40
N GLY A 176 22.37 10.48 -39.20
CA GLY A 176 23.54 9.84 -39.79
C GLY A 176 23.09 8.78 -40.77
#